data_AF-A0A430RI20-F1
#
_entry.id   AF-A0A430RI20-F1
#
_cell.length_a   1.000
_cell.length_b   1.000
_cell.length_c   1.000
_cell.angle_alpha   90.00
_cell.angle_beta   90.00
_cell.angle_gamma   90.00
#
_symmetry.space_group_name_H-M   'P 1'
#
loop_
_entity.id
_entity.type
_entity.pdbx_description
1 polymer ?
#
loop_
_entity_poly.entity_id
_entity_poly.type
_entity_poly.pdbx_seq_one_letter_code
_entity_poly.pdbx_strand_id
1 'polypeptide(L)'
;MSAGKKTLSIVGASGYAGGEFLRLALSHPHLEVKQVTSRRFAGEPVAFVHPNLRGRTNLKFIPPEKLEPADILVLSLPHGVFAQEFERYADLAPILIDLSADFRLKDLDLYRKYYGEHPRPELLGRFVYALPELYRERLKEADWMAGAGCNATATLLGLYPLLKGGVLKPGPIFVTLLISTSAAGAEPSPASHHPERAGSIRVYKPTGHRHTAEVVENLPGKPEVHLTAIATDRVRGILLTPPAHRFLNTTYGNVQALVEAEGGEPRLLIHPKDAEERGIAEGMLVYIHSPQGRVVRKAKVTEAPMPGTVVLEGTWWEKWAPDGKGINHLTAETLTDLGGGSTFHSTPVEVEPLRLA
;
A
#
# COMPACT_ATOMS: atom_id res chain seq x y z
N MET A 1 7.40 26.34 -31.37
CA MET A 1 6.28 27.11 -30.81
C MET A 1 6.12 26.69 -29.36
N SER A 2 6.27 27.60 -28.38
CA SER A 2 5.93 27.27 -27.00
C SER A 2 4.45 26.94 -26.97
N ALA A 3 4.08 25.68 -26.75
CA ALA A 3 2.68 25.31 -26.58
C ALA A 3 2.09 26.21 -25.48
N GLY A 4 0.97 26.87 -25.76
CA GLY A 4 0.28 27.72 -24.78
C GLY A 4 -0.07 26.92 -23.52
N LYS A 5 -0.25 27.63 -22.39
CA LYS A 5 -0.73 26.98 -21.15
C LYS A 5 -2.08 26.31 -21.42
N LYS A 6 -2.29 25.14 -20.83
CA LYS A 6 -3.56 24.42 -20.88
C LYS A 6 -4.46 24.85 -19.73
N THR A 7 -5.72 25.14 -20.05
CA THR A 7 -6.72 25.48 -19.05
C THR A 7 -7.18 24.23 -18.31
N LEU A 8 -7.28 24.32 -16.98
CA LEU A 8 -7.68 23.21 -16.13
C LEU A 8 -8.74 23.66 -15.14
N SER A 9 -9.83 22.90 -15.04
CA SER A 9 -10.89 23.11 -14.04
C SER A 9 -10.97 21.93 -13.08
N ILE A 10 -11.35 22.19 -11.83
CA ILE A 10 -11.43 21.16 -10.77
C ILE A 10 -12.84 21.13 -10.18
N VAL A 11 -13.51 19.99 -10.32
CA VAL A 11 -14.80 19.71 -9.68
C VAL A 11 -14.58 19.13 -8.29
N GLY A 12 -15.23 19.69 -7.26
CA GLY A 12 -15.03 19.24 -5.87
C GLY A 12 -13.73 19.76 -5.26
N ALA A 13 -13.29 20.95 -5.68
CA ALA A 13 -12.02 21.54 -5.27
C ALA A 13 -11.93 21.90 -3.77
N SER A 14 -13.06 21.95 -3.05
CA SER A 14 -13.06 22.18 -1.60
C SER A 14 -12.65 20.94 -0.78
N GLY A 15 -12.66 19.75 -1.36
CA GLY A 15 -12.19 18.54 -0.70
C GLY A 15 -10.66 18.46 -0.59
N TYR A 16 -10.15 17.49 0.17
CA TYR A 16 -8.70 17.32 0.32
C TYR A 16 -7.99 16.92 -0.98
N ALA A 17 -8.54 15.99 -1.76
CA ALA A 17 -7.93 15.57 -3.02
C ALA A 17 -7.94 16.71 -4.06
N GLY A 18 -9.10 17.32 -4.31
CA GLY A 18 -9.23 18.46 -5.22
C GLY A 18 -8.43 19.69 -4.78
N GLY A 19 -8.37 19.98 -3.48
CA GLY A 19 -7.55 21.05 -2.92
C GLY A 19 -6.05 20.81 -3.07
N GLU A 20 -5.60 19.57 -2.93
CA GLU A 20 -4.21 19.20 -3.19
C GLU A 20 -3.86 19.34 -4.67
N PHE A 21 -4.76 18.88 -5.57
CA PHE A 21 -4.60 19.08 -7.01
C PHE A 21 -4.52 20.57 -7.35
N LEU A 22 -5.40 21.40 -6.77
CA LEU A 22 -5.39 22.85 -6.93
C LEU A 22 -4.04 23.46 -6.53
N ARG A 23 -3.51 23.08 -5.35
CA ARG A 23 -2.21 23.56 -4.87
C ARG A 23 -1.09 23.24 -5.86
N LEU A 24 -1.09 22.02 -6.41
CA LEU A 24 -0.10 21.58 -7.40
C LEU A 24 -0.26 22.33 -8.72
N ALA A 25 -1.48 22.39 -9.26
CA ALA A 25 -1.77 23.01 -10.55
C ALA A 25 -1.45 24.52 -10.57
N LEU A 26 -1.70 25.25 -9.48
CA LEU A 26 -1.37 26.67 -9.36
C LEU A 26 0.14 26.97 -9.48
N SER A 27 1.00 25.98 -9.26
CA SER A 27 2.46 26.13 -9.38
C SER A 27 3.03 25.42 -10.61
N HIS A 28 2.17 24.86 -11.47
CA HIS A 28 2.62 24.14 -12.66
C HIS A 28 2.80 25.12 -13.84
N PRO A 29 3.97 25.17 -14.50
CA PRO A 29 4.28 26.21 -15.48
C PRO A 29 3.44 26.14 -16.76
N HIS A 30 2.87 24.97 -17.08
CA HIS A 30 2.06 24.75 -18.28
C HIS A 30 0.55 24.68 -18.03
N LEU A 31 0.10 24.93 -16.79
CA LEU A 31 -1.33 24.91 -16.46
C LEU A 31 -1.81 26.30 -16.07
N GLU A 32 -3.06 26.58 -16.42
CA GLU A 32 -3.82 27.73 -15.95
C GLU A 32 -5.12 27.21 -15.32
N VAL A 33 -5.27 27.41 -14.00
CA VAL A 33 -6.49 26.97 -13.32
C VAL A 33 -7.63 27.92 -13.65
N LYS A 34 -8.58 27.46 -14.46
CA LYS A 34 -9.71 28.24 -14.97
C LYS A 34 -10.83 28.36 -13.94
N GLN A 35 -11.33 27.23 -13.43
CA GLN A 35 -12.45 27.21 -12.48
C GLN A 35 -12.25 26.14 -11.40
N VAL A 36 -12.82 26.38 -10.22
CA VAL A 36 -12.80 25.47 -9.08
C VAL A 36 -14.19 25.42 -8.46
N THR A 37 -14.75 24.23 -8.29
CA THR A 37 -16.14 24.12 -7.83
C THR A 37 -16.27 23.74 -6.37
N SER A 38 -17.30 24.27 -5.73
CA SER A 38 -17.83 23.81 -4.45
C SER A 38 -19.29 24.24 -4.33
N ARG A 39 -20.19 23.31 -3.99
CA ARG A 39 -21.59 23.67 -3.67
C ARG A 39 -21.67 24.43 -2.33
N ARG A 40 -20.91 23.98 -1.32
CA ARG A 40 -20.95 24.52 0.05
C ARG A 40 -20.29 25.90 0.18
N PHE A 41 -19.22 26.16 -0.59
CA PHE A 41 -18.41 27.36 -0.46
C PHE A 41 -18.49 28.28 -1.69
N ALA A 42 -19.54 28.15 -2.51
CA ALA A 42 -19.73 28.97 -3.70
C ALA A 42 -19.65 30.47 -3.39
N GLY A 43 -18.85 31.21 -4.15
CA GLY A 43 -18.59 32.64 -3.96
C GLY A 43 -17.40 32.95 -3.02
N GLU A 44 -16.99 32.01 -2.17
CA GLU A 44 -15.87 32.21 -1.26
C GLU A 44 -14.51 32.12 -1.99
N PRO A 45 -13.51 32.92 -1.60
CA PRO A 45 -12.12 32.73 -2.03
C PRO A 45 -11.62 31.33 -1.67
N VAL A 46 -10.82 30.71 -2.54
CA VAL A 46 -10.27 29.36 -2.26
C VAL A 46 -9.47 29.29 -0.96
N ALA A 47 -8.85 30.40 -0.57
CA ALA A 47 -8.08 30.52 0.67
C ALA A 47 -8.93 30.43 1.95
N PHE A 48 -10.26 30.54 1.85
CA PHE A 48 -11.17 30.30 2.97
C PHE A 48 -11.14 28.84 3.42
N VAL A 49 -11.12 27.90 2.47
CA VAL A 49 -11.05 26.45 2.74
C VAL A 49 -9.60 25.97 2.78
N HIS A 50 -8.75 26.50 1.89
CA HIS A 50 -7.34 26.11 1.73
C HIS A 50 -6.42 27.26 2.16
N PRO A 51 -6.23 27.51 3.47
CA PRO A 51 -5.53 28.69 3.97
C PRO A 51 -4.07 28.80 3.51
N ASN A 52 -3.44 27.68 3.16
CA ASN A 52 -2.11 27.62 2.54
C ASN A 52 -2.03 28.29 1.14
N LEU A 53 -3.17 28.61 0.53
CA LEU A 53 -3.26 29.31 -0.76
C LEU A 53 -3.51 30.82 -0.63
N ARG A 54 -3.53 31.36 0.59
CA ARG A 54 -3.71 32.80 0.84
C ARG A 54 -2.64 33.61 0.10
N GLY A 55 -3.09 34.63 -0.65
CA GLY A 55 -2.22 35.51 -1.44
C GLY A 55 -1.60 34.86 -2.69
N ARG A 56 -1.96 33.61 -3.02
CA ARG A 56 -1.40 32.89 -4.18
C ARG A 56 -2.31 32.90 -5.41
N THR A 57 -3.60 33.17 -5.22
CA THR A 57 -4.59 33.18 -6.31
C THR A 57 -5.81 34.00 -5.91
N ASN A 58 -6.49 34.56 -6.92
CA ASN A 58 -7.76 35.28 -6.77
C ASN A 58 -8.98 34.39 -7.06
N LEU A 59 -8.79 33.09 -7.26
CA LEU A 59 -9.88 32.16 -7.55
C LEU A 59 -10.89 32.11 -6.39
N LYS A 60 -12.17 32.06 -6.78
CA LYS A 60 -13.30 31.80 -5.90
C LYS A 60 -13.97 30.51 -6.33
N PHE A 61 -14.56 29.80 -5.38
CA PHE A 61 -15.36 28.63 -5.74
C PHE A 61 -16.61 29.06 -6.50
N ILE A 62 -16.96 28.30 -7.53
CA ILE A 62 -18.23 28.44 -8.25
C ILE A 62 -19.13 27.23 -7.97
N PRO A 63 -20.46 27.39 -8.06
CA PRO A 63 -21.35 26.23 -8.08
C PRO A 63 -21.07 25.37 -9.34
N PRO A 64 -21.10 24.02 -9.27
CA PRO A 64 -20.85 23.14 -10.42
C PRO A 64 -21.76 23.40 -11.63
N GLU A 65 -22.90 24.04 -11.44
CA GLU A 65 -23.86 24.41 -12.49
C GLU A 65 -23.34 25.54 -13.39
N LYS A 66 -22.33 26.29 -12.94
CA LYS A 66 -21.68 27.37 -13.71
C LYS A 66 -20.37 26.93 -14.36
N LEU A 67 -20.09 25.63 -14.38
CA LEU A 67 -18.85 25.12 -14.94
C LEU A 67 -18.84 25.32 -16.45
N GLU A 68 -17.72 25.82 -16.97
CA GLU A 68 -17.52 26.02 -18.40
C GLU A 68 -16.49 25.02 -18.93
N PRO A 69 -16.43 24.82 -20.26
CA PRO A 69 -15.41 23.97 -20.85
C PRO A 69 -13.98 24.42 -20.55
N ALA A 70 -13.06 23.46 -20.49
CA ALA A 70 -11.62 23.64 -20.32
C ALA A 70 -10.85 22.60 -21.16
N ASP A 71 -9.53 22.75 -21.29
CA ASP A 71 -8.70 21.71 -21.92
C ASP A 71 -8.66 20.42 -21.07
N ILE A 72 -8.67 20.57 -19.75
CA ILE A 72 -8.57 19.47 -18.78
C ILE A 72 -9.60 19.65 -17.68
N LEU A 73 -10.32 18.58 -17.33
CA LEU A 73 -11.22 18.53 -16.19
C LEU A 73 -10.76 17.49 -15.15
N VAL A 74 -10.57 17.94 -13.92
CA VAL A 74 -10.25 17.08 -12.78
C VAL A 74 -11.51 16.88 -11.94
N LEU A 75 -11.87 15.63 -11.68
CA LEU A 75 -13.04 15.28 -10.88
C LEU A 75 -12.58 14.74 -9.52
N SER A 76 -12.87 15.48 -8.46
CA SER A 76 -12.60 15.11 -7.07
C SER A 76 -13.91 14.95 -6.29
N LEU A 77 -14.85 14.21 -6.88
CA LEU A 77 -16.18 13.99 -6.32
C LEU A 77 -16.18 12.76 -5.38
N PRO A 78 -17.17 12.67 -4.47
CA PRO A 78 -17.45 11.42 -3.79
C PRO A 78 -17.68 10.29 -4.79
N HIS A 79 -17.31 9.06 -4.39
CA HIS A 79 -17.53 7.88 -5.19
C HIS A 79 -19.00 7.73 -5.63
N GLY A 80 -19.21 7.38 -6.89
CA GLY A 80 -20.48 7.14 -7.56
C GLY A 80 -21.06 8.39 -8.23
N VAL A 81 -20.68 9.60 -7.78
CA VAL A 81 -21.29 10.84 -8.28
C VAL A 81 -20.88 11.10 -9.73
N PHE A 82 -19.62 10.89 -10.09
CA PHE A 82 -19.20 11.11 -11.47
C PHE A 82 -19.81 10.06 -12.40
N ALA A 83 -19.85 8.79 -12.01
CA ALA A 83 -20.48 7.75 -12.82
C ALA A 83 -21.98 8.04 -13.08
N GLN A 84 -22.71 8.54 -12.09
CA GLN A 84 -24.12 8.91 -12.22
C GLN A 84 -24.32 10.16 -13.08
N GLU A 85 -23.46 11.17 -12.93
CA GLU A 85 -23.53 12.44 -13.65
C GLU A 85 -22.57 12.48 -14.86
N PHE A 86 -22.20 11.34 -15.44
CA PHE A 86 -21.10 11.27 -16.43
C PHE A 86 -21.27 12.24 -17.60
N GLU A 87 -22.45 12.24 -18.23
CA GLU A 87 -22.75 13.10 -19.40
C GLU A 87 -22.64 14.60 -19.08
N ARG A 88 -22.89 15.00 -17.82
CA ARG A 88 -22.79 16.40 -17.41
C ARG A 88 -21.34 16.90 -17.45
N TYR A 89 -20.38 16.05 -17.13
CA TYR A 89 -18.99 16.45 -16.97
C TYR A 89 -18.10 16.04 -18.15
N ALA A 90 -18.43 14.95 -18.85
CA ALA A 90 -17.59 14.40 -19.91
C ALA A 90 -17.41 15.37 -21.09
N ASP A 91 -18.44 16.14 -21.43
CA ASP A 91 -18.41 17.10 -22.55
C ASP A 91 -17.69 18.42 -22.23
N LEU A 92 -17.28 18.64 -20.96
CA LEU A 92 -16.64 19.88 -20.54
C LEU A 92 -15.13 19.90 -20.80
N ALA A 93 -14.50 18.76 -21.06
CA ALA A 93 -13.11 18.72 -21.46
C ALA A 93 -12.78 17.45 -22.25
N PRO A 94 -11.89 17.53 -23.25
CA PRO A 94 -11.40 16.33 -23.92
C PRO A 94 -10.60 15.44 -22.96
N ILE A 95 -9.84 16.03 -22.03
CA ILE A 95 -9.03 15.30 -21.06
C ILE A 95 -9.73 15.27 -19.70
N LEU A 96 -9.99 14.07 -19.20
CA LEU A 96 -10.65 13.82 -17.92
C LEU A 96 -9.71 13.11 -16.95
N ILE A 97 -9.59 13.64 -15.73
CA ILE A 97 -8.84 13.02 -14.63
C ILE A 97 -9.80 12.80 -13.47
N ASP A 98 -10.31 11.57 -13.32
CA ASP A 98 -11.18 11.19 -12.21
C ASP A 98 -10.38 10.66 -11.02
N LEU A 99 -10.44 11.33 -9.87
CA LEU A 99 -9.76 10.91 -8.65
C LEU A 99 -10.62 9.95 -7.80
N SER A 100 -11.87 9.73 -8.19
CA SER A 100 -12.79 8.81 -7.52
C SER A 100 -12.45 7.34 -7.84
N ALA A 101 -13.29 6.40 -7.39
CA ALA A 101 -13.13 4.98 -7.67
C ALA A 101 -13.93 4.50 -8.89
N ASP A 102 -14.70 5.38 -9.51
CA ASP A 102 -15.80 5.05 -10.41
C ASP A 102 -15.31 4.27 -11.64
N PHE A 103 -14.24 4.74 -12.28
CA PHE A 103 -13.72 4.14 -13.51
C PHE A 103 -12.36 3.45 -13.34
N ARG A 104 -11.99 3.07 -12.12
CA ARG A 104 -10.69 2.43 -11.84
C ARG A 104 -10.63 0.99 -12.32
N LEU A 105 -11.71 0.25 -12.11
CA LEU A 105 -11.77 -1.20 -12.39
C LEU A 105 -12.24 -1.44 -13.82
N LYS A 106 -11.74 -2.51 -14.43
CA LYS A 106 -12.21 -2.97 -15.74
C LYS A 106 -13.23 -4.10 -15.62
N ASP A 107 -13.06 -4.94 -14.61
CA ASP A 107 -13.92 -6.07 -14.31
C ASP A 107 -15.19 -5.61 -13.59
N LEU A 108 -16.34 -5.77 -14.27
CA LEU A 108 -17.64 -5.38 -13.74
C LEU A 108 -18.06 -6.22 -12.53
N ASP A 109 -17.73 -7.51 -12.49
CA ASP A 109 -18.07 -8.38 -11.36
C ASP A 109 -17.24 -8.02 -10.14
N LEU A 110 -15.97 -7.65 -10.36
CA LEU A 110 -15.12 -7.12 -9.32
C LEU A 110 -15.62 -5.77 -8.80
N TYR A 111 -16.05 -4.87 -9.68
CA TYR A 111 -16.69 -3.62 -9.26
C TYR A 111 -17.94 -3.90 -8.42
N ARG A 112 -18.85 -4.76 -8.91
CA ARG A 112 -20.09 -5.15 -8.23
C ARG A 112 -19.83 -5.65 -6.82
N LYS A 113 -18.80 -6.49 -6.64
CA LYS A 113 -18.42 -7.05 -5.33
C LYS A 113 -18.09 -5.99 -4.28
N TYR A 114 -17.43 -4.90 -4.66
CA TYR A 114 -16.90 -3.92 -3.69
C TYR A 114 -17.67 -2.60 -3.63
N TYR A 115 -18.41 -2.26 -4.69
CA TYR A 115 -19.05 -0.97 -4.87
C TYR A 115 -20.56 -1.07 -5.20
N GLY A 116 -21.08 -2.27 -5.51
CA GLY A 116 -22.44 -2.46 -6.00
C GLY A 116 -22.56 -2.23 -7.51
N GLU A 117 -23.78 -2.10 -8.02
CA GLU A 117 -24.00 -1.93 -9.47
C GLU A 117 -23.31 -0.66 -10.01
N HIS A 118 -22.57 -0.81 -11.11
CA HIS A 118 -22.02 0.34 -11.82
C HIS A 118 -23.13 0.97 -12.68
N PRO A 119 -23.40 2.29 -12.60
CA PRO A 119 -24.47 2.92 -13.37
C PRO A 119 -24.18 3.00 -14.88
N ARG A 120 -22.91 2.90 -15.27
CA ARG A 120 -22.40 3.02 -16.65
C ARG A 120 -21.39 1.92 -17.02
N PRO A 121 -21.77 0.63 -16.94
CA PRO A 121 -20.83 -0.48 -17.08
C PRO A 121 -20.10 -0.49 -18.43
N GLU A 122 -20.72 0.06 -19.47
CA GLU A 122 -20.16 0.18 -20.83
C GLU A 122 -18.94 1.12 -20.92
N LEU A 123 -18.71 1.95 -19.89
CA LEU A 123 -17.56 2.85 -19.82
C LEU A 123 -16.37 2.24 -19.08
N LEU A 124 -16.56 1.11 -18.37
CA LEU A 124 -15.45 0.43 -17.70
C LEU A 124 -14.43 -0.06 -18.72
N GLY A 125 -13.15 0.15 -18.42
CA GLY A 125 -12.04 -0.13 -19.34
C GLY A 125 -11.69 0.97 -20.34
N ARG A 126 -12.53 2.02 -20.49
CA ARG A 126 -12.18 3.20 -21.30
C ARG A 126 -11.16 4.10 -20.62
N PHE A 127 -11.20 4.19 -19.29
CA PHE A 127 -10.24 4.97 -18.52
C PHE A 127 -8.92 4.19 -18.34
N VAL A 128 -7.80 4.91 -18.41
CA VAL A 128 -6.49 4.36 -18.08
C VAL A 128 -6.21 4.57 -16.60
N TYR A 129 -5.95 3.48 -15.88
CA TYR A 129 -5.56 3.51 -14.47
C TYR A 129 -4.25 4.29 -14.29
N ALA A 130 -4.30 5.38 -13.54
CA ALA A 130 -3.24 6.37 -13.45
C ALA A 130 -2.14 5.95 -12.46
N LEU A 131 -1.38 4.93 -12.83
CA LEU A 131 -0.16 4.50 -12.15
C LEU A 131 1.01 4.49 -13.17
N PRO A 132 1.75 5.61 -13.31
CA PRO A 132 2.74 5.78 -14.36
C PRO A 132 3.82 4.71 -14.41
N GLU A 133 4.25 4.17 -13.28
CA GLU A 133 5.26 3.11 -13.22
C GLU A 133 4.84 1.83 -13.96
N LEU A 134 3.53 1.58 -14.06
CA LEU A 134 2.97 0.40 -14.72
C LEU A 134 2.40 0.73 -16.11
N TYR A 135 1.80 1.91 -16.28
CA TYR A 135 0.97 2.23 -17.44
C TYR A 135 1.44 3.47 -18.22
N ARG A 136 2.71 3.90 -18.05
CA ARG A 136 3.28 5.09 -18.74
C ARG A 136 2.93 5.19 -20.22
N GLU A 137 3.12 4.11 -20.97
CA GLU A 137 2.89 4.14 -22.42
C GLU A 137 1.41 4.37 -22.75
N ARG A 138 0.50 3.70 -22.03
CA ARG A 138 -0.95 3.92 -22.20
C ARG A 138 -1.38 5.32 -21.78
N LEU A 139 -0.73 5.90 -20.77
CA LEU A 139 -1.03 7.25 -20.28
C LEU A 139 -0.60 8.36 -21.25
N LYS A 140 0.37 8.13 -22.14
CA LYS A 140 0.77 9.12 -23.16
C LYS A 140 -0.36 9.40 -24.16
N GLU A 141 -1.21 8.41 -24.39
CA GLU A 141 -2.31 8.45 -25.36
C GLU A 141 -3.68 8.57 -24.68
N ALA A 142 -3.72 8.63 -23.33
CA ALA A 142 -4.95 8.61 -22.58
C ALA A 142 -5.57 10.00 -22.47
N ASP A 143 -6.76 10.15 -23.05
CA ASP A 143 -7.61 11.31 -22.77
C ASP A 143 -8.30 11.15 -21.40
N TRP A 144 -8.68 9.93 -21.03
CA TRP A 144 -9.44 9.65 -19.82
C TRP A 144 -8.63 8.80 -18.83
N MET A 145 -8.39 9.37 -17.65
CA MET A 145 -7.51 8.81 -16.63
C MET A 145 -8.26 8.62 -15.31
N ALA A 146 -8.13 7.43 -14.72
CA ALA A 146 -8.69 7.11 -13.41
C ALA A 146 -7.56 7.09 -12.36
N GLY A 147 -7.54 8.09 -11.49
CA GLY A 147 -6.64 8.22 -10.35
C GLY A 147 -6.73 7.02 -9.42
N ALA A 148 -5.59 6.37 -9.18
CA ALA A 148 -5.50 5.21 -8.31
C ALA A 148 -5.85 5.51 -6.84
N GLY A 149 -6.37 4.51 -6.13
CA GLY A 149 -6.60 4.60 -4.68
C GLY A 149 -5.29 4.68 -3.91
N CYS A 150 -5.20 5.52 -2.89
CA CYS A 150 -3.95 5.76 -2.16
C CYS A 150 -3.31 4.47 -1.57
N ASN A 151 -4.10 3.60 -0.93
CA ASN A 151 -3.58 2.31 -0.44
C ASN A 151 -3.25 1.35 -1.59
N ALA A 152 -4.00 1.40 -2.70
CA ALA A 152 -3.73 0.60 -3.88
C ALA A 152 -2.38 1.00 -4.49
N THR A 153 -2.12 2.30 -4.68
CA THR A 153 -0.83 2.83 -5.16
C THR A 153 0.33 2.33 -4.30
N ALA A 154 0.27 2.50 -2.97
CA ALA A 154 1.33 2.06 -2.07
C ALA A 154 1.58 0.54 -2.16
N THR A 155 0.50 -0.24 -2.20
CA THR A 155 0.56 -1.71 -2.27
C THR A 155 1.10 -2.20 -3.62
N LEU A 156 0.61 -1.62 -4.72
CA LEU A 156 1.02 -1.98 -6.08
C LEU A 156 2.50 -1.66 -6.30
N LEU A 157 2.97 -0.48 -5.93
CA LEU A 157 4.39 -0.13 -6.08
C LEU A 157 5.31 -1.03 -5.24
N GLY A 158 4.86 -1.48 -4.07
CA GLY A 158 5.61 -2.41 -3.24
C GLY A 158 5.65 -3.85 -3.76
N LEU A 159 4.53 -4.36 -4.29
CA LEU A 159 4.39 -5.78 -4.65
C LEU A 159 4.61 -6.10 -6.13
N TYR A 160 4.29 -5.17 -7.03
CA TYR A 160 4.39 -5.38 -8.47
C TYR A 160 5.76 -5.90 -8.93
N PRO A 161 6.91 -5.31 -8.55
CA PRO A 161 8.21 -5.82 -8.99
C PRO A 161 8.51 -7.23 -8.45
N LEU A 162 8.06 -7.57 -7.24
CA LEU A 162 8.29 -8.88 -6.63
C LEU A 162 7.53 -9.97 -7.38
N LEU A 163 6.28 -9.71 -7.75
CA LEU A 163 5.45 -10.64 -8.52
C LEU A 163 5.90 -10.74 -9.97
N LYS A 164 6.25 -9.61 -10.60
CA LYS A 164 6.80 -9.60 -11.97
C LYS A 164 8.12 -10.39 -12.07
N GLY A 165 8.96 -10.32 -11.04
CA GLY A 165 10.22 -11.04 -10.95
C GLY A 165 10.12 -12.48 -10.45
N GLY A 166 8.92 -12.97 -10.10
CA GLY A 166 8.75 -14.33 -9.56
C GLY A 166 9.39 -14.55 -8.18
N VAL A 167 9.57 -13.49 -7.39
CA VAL A 167 10.27 -13.53 -6.10
C VAL A 167 9.39 -14.11 -5.00
N LEU A 168 8.08 -13.88 -5.07
CA LEU A 168 7.13 -14.35 -4.05
C LEU A 168 6.72 -15.80 -4.30
N LYS A 169 6.66 -16.57 -3.22
CA LYS A 169 6.07 -17.90 -3.24
C LYS A 169 4.57 -17.85 -3.52
N PRO A 170 3.99 -18.91 -4.10
CA PRO A 170 2.55 -19.07 -4.18
C PRO A 170 1.91 -19.05 -2.78
N GLY A 171 0.83 -18.27 -2.62
CA GLY A 171 0.08 -18.17 -1.37
C GLY A 171 -0.56 -16.79 -1.16
N PRO A 172 -1.35 -16.63 -0.08
CA PRO A 172 -1.98 -15.37 0.25
C PRO A 172 -0.97 -14.31 0.67
N ILE A 173 -1.11 -13.10 0.15
CA ILE A 173 -0.32 -11.93 0.54
C ILE A 173 -1.14 -11.09 1.52
N PHE A 174 -0.63 -10.90 2.73
CA PHE A 174 -1.28 -10.07 3.75
C PHE A 174 -0.64 -8.69 3.80
N VAL A 175 -1.47 -7.67 3.60
CA VAL A 175 -1.06 -6.27 3.54
C VAL A 175 -1.68 -5.52 4.71
N THR A 176 -0.83 -5.05 5.64
CA THR A 176 -1.24 -4.14 6.70
C THR A 176 -0.80 -2.72 6.34
N LEU A 177 -1.77 -1.79 6.40
CA LEU A 177 -1.58 -0.39 6.05
C LEU A 177 -1.80 0.46 7.29
N LEU A 178 -0.76 1.16 7.74
CA LEU A 178 -0.92 2.22 8.73
C LEU A 178 -1.23 3.53 7.99
N ILE A 179 -2.50 3.95 8.05
CA ILE A 179 -3.03 5.10 7.31
C ILE A 179 -3.23 6.32 8.21
N SER A 180 -3.66 7.41 7.60
CA SER A 180 -3.88 8.71 8.23
C SER A 180 -5.36 9.11 8.29
N THR A 181 -5.68 10.15 9.05
CA THR A 181 -7.05 10.68 9.18
C THR A 181 -7.55 11.37 7.91
N SER A 182 -6.68 12.02 7.14
CA SER A 182 -7.09 12.68 5.88
C SER A 182 -7.60 11.71 4.81
N ALA A 183 -7.30 10.40 4.94
CA ALA A 183 -7.80 9.38 4.02
C ALA A 183 -9.33 9.27 4.01
N ALA A 184 -10.01 9.73 5.06
CA ALA A 184 -11.47 9.77 5.14
C ALA A 184 -12.10 10.97 4.41
N GLY A 185 -11.29 11.93 3.95
CA GLY A 185 -11.79 13.18 3.33
C GLY A 185 -12.11 14.28 4.34
N ALA A 186 -12.68 15.38 3.82
CA ALA A 186 -12.89 16.61 4.58
C ALA A 186 -14.21 16.68 5.35
N GLU A 187 -15.11 15.73 5.13
CA GLU A 187 -16.43 15.72 5.78
C GLU A 187 -16.29 15.23 7.23
N PRO A 188 -16.73 16.01 8.23
CA PRO A 188 -16.66 15.58 9.61
C PRO A 188 -17.67 14.47 9.92
N SER A 189 -17.38 13.69 10.96
CA SER A 189 -18.28 12.72 11.58
C SER A 189 -18.12 12.79 13.10
N PRO A 190 -19.06 12.22 13.89
CA PRO A 190 -18.86 12.10 15.34
C PRO A 190 -17.52 11.44 15.70
N ALA A 191 -17.11 10.44 14.90
CA ALA A 191 -15.85 9.72 15.10
C ALA A 191 -14.60 10.50 14.67
N SER A 192 -14.74 11.67 14.05
CA SER A 192 -13.63 12.54 13.64
C SER A 192 -13.53 13.81 14.49
N HIS A 193 -14.35 13.97 15.53
CA HIS A 193 -14.19 15.08 16.46
C HIS A 193 -12.80 15.01 17.09
N HIS A 194 -12.05 16.12 17.08
CA HIS A 194 -10.63 16.11 17.44
C HIS A 194 -10.33 15.43 18.79
N PRO A 195 -10.97 15.79 19.92
CA PRO A 195 -10.71 15.13 21.20
C PRO A 195 -11.10 13.64 21.22
N GLU A 196 -12.07 13.22 20.41
CA GLU A 196 -12.44 11.81 20.25
C GLU A 196 -11.48 11.03 19.33
N ARG A 197 -10.70 11.73 18.50
CA ARG A 197 -9.88 11.12 17.45
C ARG A 197 -8.37 11.16 17.74
N ALA A 198 -7.88 12.22 18.37
CA ALA A 198 -6.46 12.40 18.66
C ALA A 198 -5.94 11.32 19.60
N GLY A 199 -4.72 10.83 19.39
CA GLY A 199 -4.10 9.75 20.19
C GLY A 199 -4.66 8.34 19.92
N SER A 200 -5.82 8.21 19.25
CA SER A 200 -6.40 6.90 18.93
C SER A 200 -5.72 6.21 17.75
N ILE A 201 -5.49 4.91 17.87
CA ILE A 201 -5.24 4.00 16.74
C ILE A 201 -6.54 3.26 16.46
N ARG A 202 -7.13 3.50 15.28
CA ARG A 202 -8.43 2.93 14.89
C ARG A 202 -8.23 1.88 13.81
N VAL A 203 -8.65 0.64 14.08
CA VAL A 203 -8.77 -0.39 13.04
C VAL A 203 -9.91 0.00 12.10
N TYR A 204 -9.58 0.72 11.04
CA TYR A 204 -10.55 1.43 10.20
C TYR A 204 -11.33 0.47 9.31
N LYS A 205 -10.62 -0.45 8.64
CA LYS A 205 -11.25 -1.45 7.77
C LYS A 205 -10.41 -2.73 7.84
N PRO A 206 -10.73 -3.65 8.77
CA PRO A 206 -9.94 -4.85 8.99
C PRO A 206 -10.10 -5.89 7.88
N THR A 207 -11.26 -5.95 7.23
CA THR A 207 -11.55 -6.87 6.13
C THR A 207 -12.44 -6.18 5.09
N GLY A 208 -12.52 -6.76 3.89
CA GLY A 208 -13.37 -6.25 2.80
C GLY A 208 -12.99 -4.83 2.37
N HIS A 209 -11.69 -4.50 2.39
CA HIS A 209 -11.23 -3.18 1.95
C HIS A 209 -11.36 -3.06 0.42
N ARG A 210 -12.07 -2.04 -0.07
CA ARG A 210 -12.37 -1.86 -1.51
C ARG A 210 -11.14 -1.80 -2.44
N HIS A 211 -10.04 -1.17 -1.98
CA HIS A 211 -8.78 -1.16 -2.73
C HIS A 211 -8.18 -2.56 -3.00
N THR A 212 -8.66 -3.64 -2.36
CA THR A 212 -8.28 -5.01 -2.74
C THR A 212 -8.62 -5.30 -4.20
N ALA A 213 -9.74 -4.80 -4.71
CA ALA A 213 -10.11 -4.93 -6.12
C ALA A 213 -9.03 -4.38 -7.06
N GLU A 214 -8.64 -3.12 -6.83
CA GLU A 214 -7.62 -2.44 -7.64
C GLU A 214 -6.28 -3.18 -7.57
N VAL A 215 -5.89 -3.61 -6.38
CA VAL A 215 -4.62 -4.33 -6.19
C VAL A 215 -4.61 -5.65 -6.95
N VAL A 216 -5.66 -6.47 -6.80
CA VAL A 216 -5.74 -7.77 -7.46
C VAL A 216 -5.80 -7.64 -8.98
N GLU A 217 -6.56 -6.66 -9.51
CA GLU A 217 -6.69 -6.47 -10.96
C GLU A 217 -5.38 -6.01 -11.63
N ASN A 218 -4.54 -5.24 -10.91
CA ASN A 218 -3.32 -4.64 -11.48
C ASN A 218 -2.03 -5.40 -11.13
N LEU A 219 -2.08 -6.45 -10.31
CA LEU A 219 -0.92 -7.31 -10.02
C LEU A 219 -0.76 -8.47 -11.02
N PRO A 220 0.46 -8.79 -11.46
CA PRO A 220 0.73 -9.95 -12.31
C PRO A 220 0.25 -11.25 -11.65
N GLY A 221 -0.42 -12.12 -12.41
CA GLY A 221 -0.93 -13.40 -11.92
C GLY A 221 -2.17 -13.31 -11.02
N LYS A 222 -2.68 -12.10 -10.74
CA LYS A 222 -3.87 -11.85 -9.91
C LYS A 222 -3.84 -12.66 -8.59
N PRO A 223 -2.79 -12.51 -7.77
CA PRO A 223 -2.63 -13.31 -6.56
C PRO A 223 -3.73 -13.02 -5.54
N GLU A 224 -3.90 -13.92 -4.58
CA GLU A 224 -4.75 -13.68 -3.43
C GLU A 224 -4.11 -12.64 -2.51
N VAL A 225 -4.77 -11.48 -2.34
CA VAL A 225 -4.28 -10.38 -1.51
C VAL A 225 -5.32 -9.94 -0.49
N HIS A 226 -4.92 -9.83 0.76
CA HIS A 226 -5.76 -9.40 1.89
C HIS A 226 -5.28 -8.06 2.43
N LEU A 227 -6.17 -7.07 2.52
CA LEU A 227 -5.84 -5.73 3.03
C LEU A 227 -6.50 -5.47 4.39
N THR A 228 -5.68 -5.03 5.34
CA THR A 228 -6.09 -4.49 6.65
C THR A 228 -5.65 -3.03 6.75
N ALA A 229 -6.59 -2.11 6.95
CA ALA A 229 -6.28 -0.69 7.13
C ALA A 229 -6.48 -0.24 8.59
N ILE A 230 -5.41 0.29 9.19
CA ILE A 230 -5.36 0.78 10.56
C ILE A 230 -4.99 2.26 10.52
N ALA A 231 -5.90 3.13 10.94
CA ALA A 231 -5.68 4.57 10.96
C ALA A 231 -5.05 5.01 12.28
N THR A 232 -3.81 5.51 12.20
CA THR A 232 -3.19 6.28 13.29
C THR A 232 -3.78 7.70 13.34
N ASP A 233 -3.43 8.52 14.33
CA ASP A 233 -3.93 9.90 14.44
C ASP A 233 -3.19 10.91 13.54
N ARG A 234 -2.12 10.49 12.86
CA ARG A 234 -1.41 11.33 11.89
C ARG A 234 -2.35 11.87 10.82
N VAL A 235 -2.11 13.10 10.37
CA VAL A 235 -2.96 13.74 9.35
C VAL A 235 -2.71 13.16 7.97
N ARG A 236 -1.45 12.96 7.58
CA ARG A 236 -1.03 12.45 6.26
C ARG A 236 -0.07 11.28 6.39
N GLY A 237 0.00 10.45 5.35
CA GLY A 237 0.96 9.36 5.21
C GLY A 237 0.33 7.97 5.24
N ILE A 238 0.97 7.04 4.54
CA ILE A 238 0.65 5.62 4.52
C ILE A 238 1.96 4.87 4.69
N LEU A 239 2.00 3.92 5.62
CA LEU A 239 3.08 2.94 5.72
C LEU A 239 2.51 1.58 5.34
N LEU A 240 3.09 1.00 4.28
CA LEU A 240 2.92 -0.41 3.93
C LEU A 240 3.86 -1.22 4.82
N THR A 241 3.31 -2.03 5.71
CA THR A 241 4.13 -2.95 6.50
C THR A 241 4.07 -4.33 5.86
N PRO A 242 5.22 -5.02 5.65
CA PRO A 242 5.17 -6.42 5.24
C PRO A 242 4.37 -7.21 6.27
N PRO A 243 3.73 -8.32 5.88
CA PRO A 243 3.26 -9.25 6.89
C PRO A 243 4.47 -9.67 7.70
N ALA A 244 4.52 -9.29 8.97
CA ALA A 244 5.22 -10.15 9.88
C ALA A 244 4.42 -11.47 9.89
N HIS A 245 5.11 -12.61 9.81
CA HIS A 245 4.56 -13.87 10.31
C HIS A 245 3.93 -13.62 11.69
N ARG A 246 3.02 -14.48 12.19
CA ARG A 246 2.01 -14.20 13.25
C ARG A 246 2.51 -13.44 14.48
N PHE A 247 3.81 -13.36 14.72
CA PHE A 247 4.51 -12.29 15.44
C PHE A 247 4.44 -10.90 14.76
N LEU A 248 3.30 -10.20 14.86
CA LEU A 248 3.09 -8.82 14.37
C LEU A 248 4.23 -7.83 14.75
N ASN A 249 4.91 -8.12 15.86
CA ASN A 249 6.21 -7.61 16.32
C ASN A 249 6.63 -8.44 17.56
N THR A 250 7.84 -8.24 18.09
CA THR A 250 8.37 -8.98 19.27
C THR A 250 7.47 -8.96 20.51
N THR A 251 6.63 -7.92 20.66
CA THR A 251 5.67 -7.77 21.77
C THR A 251 4.63 -8.90 21.80
N TYR A 252 4.26 -9.44 20.63
CA TYR A 252 3.31 -10.55 20.52
C TYR A 252 3.99 -11.93 20.46
N GLY A 253 5.33 -11.98 20.51
CA GLY A 253 6.15 -13.21 20.52
C GLY A 253 5.93 -14.14 21.73
N ASN A 254 5.13 -13.70 22.69
CA ASN A 254 4.78 -14.45 23.90
C ASN A 254 3.30 -14.85 23.98
N VAL A 255 2.48 -14.50 22.99
CA VAL A 255 1.07 -14.91 22.98
C VAL A 255 1.00 -16.38 22.57
N GLN A 256 0.60 -17.24 23.52
CA GLN A 256 0.58 -18.71 23.35
C GLN A 256 -0.09 -19.15 22.05
N ALA A 257 -1.29 -18.63 21.76
CA ALA A 257 -2.04 -19.00 20.55
C ALA A 257 -1.29 -18.64 19.25
N LEU A 258 -0.50 -17.56 19.24
CA LEU A 258 0.29 -17.17 18.07
C LEU A 258 1.56 -18.03 17.94
N VAL A 259 2.18 -18.38 19.07
CA VAL A 259 3.32 -19.30 19.14
C VAL A 259 2.94 -20.70 18.63
N GLU A 260 1.83 -21.24 19.12
CA GLU A 260 1.30 -22.54 18.66
C GLU A 260 0.97 -22.51 17.18
N ALA A 261 0.37 -21.42 16.72
CA ALA A 261 0.09 -21.19 15.33
C ALA A 261 1.40 -21.16 14.50
N GLU A 262 2.50 -20.61 14.99
CA GLU A 262 3.82 -20.63 14.31
C GLU A 262 4.59 -21.96 14.48
N GLY A 263 3.96 -23.00 15.03
CA GLY A 263 4.54 -24.34 15.16
C GLY A 263 5.25 -24.59 16.49
N GLY A 264 5.06 -23.71 17.48
CA GLY A 264 5.43 -23.87 18.89
C GLY A 264 6.89 -23.57 19.24
N GLU A 265 7.80 -23.67 18.27
CA GLU A 265 9.24 -23.49 18.46
C GLU A 265 9.92 -22.97 17.18
N PRO A 266 11.05 -22.23 17.28
CA PRO A 266 11.83 -21.82 16.11
C PRO A 266 12.40 -23.04 15.38
N ARG A 267 12.32 -23.02 14.04
CA ARG A 267 12.87 -24.06 13.17
C ARG A 267 13.86 -23.48 12.18
N LEU A 268 14.87 -24.26 11.83
CA LEU A 268 15.81 -23.94 10.76
C LEU A 268 15.23 -24.43 9.44
N LEU A 269 14.92 -23.52 8.53
CA LEU A 269 14.62 -23.88 7.15
C LEU A 269 15.93 -24.18 6.40
N ILE A 270 16.00 -25.36 5.81
CA ILE A 270 17.15 -25.81 5.01
C ILE A 270 16.63 -26.40 3.69
N HIS A 271 17.31 -26.07 2.59
CA HIS A 271 16.97 -26.58 1.27
C HIS A 271 17.20 -28.10 1.22
N PRO A 272 16.36 -28.92 0.55
CA PRO A 272 16.52 -30.37 0.48
C PRO A 272 17.90 -30.82 0.01
N LYS A 273 18.46 -30.14 -1.01
CA LYS A 273 19.85 -30.35 -1.46
C LYS A 273 20.88 -30.22 -0.33
N ASP A 274 20.85 -29.11 0.43
CA ASP A 274 21.82 -28.87 1.50
C ASP A 274 21.60 -29.81 2.68
N ALA A 275 20.34 -30.18 2.94
CA ALA A 275 19.98 -31.13 3.97
C ALA A 275 20.52 -32.53 3.66
N GLU A 276 20.37 -33.00 2.41
CA GLU A 276 20.89 -34.27 1.94
C GLU A 276 22.42 -34.34 2.05
N GLU A 277 23.13 -33.32 1.54
CA GLU A 277 24.60 -33.23 1.60
C GLU A 277 25.13 -33.28 3.05
N ARG A 278 24.34 -32.80 4.02
CA ARG A 278 24.70 -32.73 5.44
C ARG A 278 24.09 -33.85 6.30
N GLY A 279 23.35 -34.78 5.69
CA GLY A 279 22.68 -35.88 6.41
C GLY A 279 21.62 -35.42 7.41
N ILE A 280 20.91 -34.33 7.10
CA ILE A 280 19.86 -33.72 7.93
C ILE A 280 18.48 -34.12 7.40
N ALA A 281 17.62 -34.64 8.26
CA ALA A 281 16.23 -34.98 7.93
C ALA A 281 15.22 -33.99 8.56
N GLU A 282 13.98 -33.99 8.06
CA GLU A 282 12.86 -33.23 8.63
C GLU A 282 12.72 -33.52 10.14
N GLY A 283 12.62 -32.45 10.94
CA GLY A 283 12.47 -32.53 12.39
C GLY A 283 13.74 -32.88 13.18
N MET A 284 14.85 -33.20 12.51
CA MET A 284 16.12 -33.51 13.17
C MET A 284 16.65 -32.29 13.92
N LEU A 285 17.14 -32.48 15.14
CA LEU A 285 17.87 -31.41 15.83
C LEU A 285 19.22 -31.20 15.14
N VAL A 286 19.57 -29.94 14.92
CA VAL A 286 20.83 -29.55 14.29
C VAL A 286 21.52 -28.48 15.13
N TYR A 287 22.85 -28.53 15.16
CA TYR A 287 23.63 -27.38 15.57
C TYR A 287 23.73 -26.41 14.41
N ILE A 288 23.51 -25.13 14.71
CA ILE A 288 23.86 -24.02 13.85
C ILE A 288 24.96 -23.29 14.59
N HIS A 289 26.13 -23.15 13.98
CA HIS A 289 27.25 -22.48 14.63
C HIS A 289 27.91 -21.46 13.72
N SER A 290 28.34 -20.36 14.35
CA SER A 290 29.18 -19.32 13.78
C SER A 290 30.42 -19.15 14.67
N PRO A 291 31.40 -18.33 14.30
CA PRO A 291 32.51 -18.00 15.19
C PRO A 291 32.08 -17.37 16.53
N GLN A 292 30.88 -16.78 16.61
CA GLN A 292 30.37 -16.10 17.80
C GLN A 292 29.69 -17.06 18.78
N GLY A 293 29.17 -18.18 18.29
CA GLY A 293 28.45 -19.11 19.14
C GLY A 293 27.71 -20.19 18.39
N ARG A 294 26.87 -20.91 19.12
CA ARG A 294 26.05 -22.00 18.58
C ARG A 294 24.67 -22.01 19.22
N VAL A 295 23.70 -22.42 18.41
CA VAL A 295 22.32 -22.67 18.83
C VAL A 295 21.82 -24.01 18.28
N VAL A 296 20.74 -24.53 18.85
CA VAL A 296 20.11 -25.80 18.44
C VAL A 296 18.70 -25.56 17.92
N ARG A 297 18.37 -26.07 16.73
CA ARG A 297 17.02 -25.97 16.16
C ARG A 297 16.60 -27.31 15.56
N LYS A 298 15.29 -27.53 15.44
CA LYS A 298 14.79 -28.57 14.55
C LYS A 298 14.89 -28.10 13.10
N ALA A 299 15.40 -28.95 12.22
CA ALA A 299 15.40 -28.72 10.79
C ALA A 299 13.98 -28.85 10.23
N LYS A 300 13.64 -27.96 9.32
CA LYS A 300 12.48 -28.04 8.44
C LYS A 300 13.01 -28.02 7.02
N VAL A 301 12.92 -29.16 6.34
CA VAL A 301 13.42 -29.39 5.00
C VAL A 301 12.40 -28.85 4.00
N THR A 302 12.78 -27.82 3.24
CA THR A 302 11.86 -27.11 2.35
C THR A 302 12.62 -26.34 1.28
N GLU A 303 12.03 -26.21 0.08
CA GLU A 303 12.52 -25.37 -1.03
C GLU A 303 12.38 -23.86 -0.76
N ALA A 304 12.28 -23.48 0.52
CA ALA A 304 12.07 -22.11 0.97
C ALA A 304 13.32 -21.23 0.87
N PRO A 305 14.43 -21.59 1.52
CA PRO A 305 15.73 -20.97 1.27
C PRO A 305 16.26 -21.37 -0.10
N MET A 306 17.15 -20.57 -0.68
CA MET A 306 17.94 -20.99 -1.85
C MET A 306 19.02 -21.99 -1.41
N PRO A 307 19.47 -22.93 -2.28
CA PRO A 307 20.62 -23.77 -1.98
C PRO A 307 21.84 -22.97 -1.53
N GLY A 308 22.54 -23.45 -0.51
CA GLY A 308 23.65 -22.75 0.15
C GLY A 308 23.22 -21.68 1.15
N THR A 309 21.92 -21.53 1.41
CA THR A 309 21.39 -20.60 2.43
C THR A 309 20.49 -21.34 3.41
N VAL A 310 20.50 -20.92 4.67
CA VAL A 310 19.56 -21.39 5.68
C VAL A 310 18.81 -20.19 6.25
N VAL A 311 17.55 -20.41 6.61
CA VAL A 311 16.69 -19.35 7.14
C VAL A 311 16.13 -19.78 8.48
N LEU A 312 16.23 -18.91 9.49
CA LEU A 312 15.53 -19.08 10.75
C LEU A 312 14.49 -17.96 10.84
N GLU A 313 13.22 -18.32 10.71
CA GLU A 313 12.13 -17.36 10.59
C GLU A 313 11.81 -16.70 11.94
N GLY A 314 11.79 -15.36 11.96
CA GLY A 314 11.28 -14.54 13.06
C GLY A 314 12.25 -14.29 14.23
N THR A 315 11.85 -13.38 15.12
CA THR A 315 12.52 -13.13 16.41
C THR A 315 11.78 -13.86 17.53
N TRP A 316 12.17 -15.10 17.77
CA TRP A 316 11.65 -15.93 18.85
C TRP A 316 12.25 -15.52 20.19
N TRP A 317 11.42 -15.50 21.23
CA TRP A 317 11.92 -15.41 22.61
C TRP A 317 12.66 -16.68 22.98
N GLU A 318 13.76 -16.55 23.72
CA GLU A 318 14.70 -17.65 23.98
C GLU A 318 14.04 -18.85 24.67
N LYS A 319 13.04 -18.60 25.52
CA LYS A 319 12.27 -19.65 26.22
C LYS A 319 11.57 -20.64 25.28
N TRP A 320 11.33 -20.26 24.02
CA TRP A 320 10.71 -21.13 23.02
C TRP A 320 11.74 -21.93 22.22
N ALA A 321 13.02 -21.59 22.32
CA ALA A 321 14.08 -22.32 21.65
C ALA A 321 14.43 -23.61 22.42
N PRO A 322 14.73 -24.72 21.74
CA PRO A 322 15.08 -26.00 22.39
C PRO A 322 16.26 -25.91 23.37
N ASP A 323 17.19 -24.99 23.13
CA ASP A 323 18.39 -24.77 23.94
C ASP A 323 18.33 -23.51 24.81
N GLY A 324 17.19 -22.81 24.84
CA GLY A 324 17.03 -21.58 25.61
C GLY A 324 17.88 -20.42 25.11
N LYS A 325 18.34 -20.43 23.85
CA LYS A 325 19.19 -19.37 23.27
C LYS A 325 18.52 -18.69 22.08
N GLY A 326 18.60 -17.37 22.03
CA GLY A 326 18.16 -16.58 20.87
C GLY A 326 19.11 -16.73 19.67
N ILE A 327 18.63 -16.40 18.46
CA ILE A 327 19.46 -16.45 17.24
C ILE A 327 20.64 -15.46 17.30
N ASN A 328 20.53 -14.39 18.08
CA ASN A 328 21.59 -13.38 18.25
C ASN A 328 22.88 -13.96 18.85
N HIS A 329 22.85 -15.16 19.44
CA HIS A 329 24.06 -15.88 19.83
C HIS A 329 24.96 -16.26 18.64
N LEU A 330 24.45 -16.19 17.41
CA LEU A 330 25.22 -16.43 16.19
C LEU A 330 25.78 -15.13 15.58
N THR A 331 25.24 -13.97 15.93
CA THR A 331 25.52 -12.71 15.24
C THR A 331 26.70 -11.98 15.86
N ALA A 332 27.54 -11.35 15.04
CA ALA A 332 28.63 -10.52 15.53
C ALA A 332 28.13 -9.18 16.09
N GLU A 333 28.74 -8.71 17.18
CA GLU A 333 28.48 -7.38 17.75
C GLU A 333 29.17 -6.25 16.96
N THR A 334 29.84 -6.59 15.85
CA THR A 334 30.47 -5.62 14.95
C THR A 334 29.47 -5.09 13.93
N LEU A 335 29.67 -3.84 13.52
CA LEU A 335 28.95 -3.27 12.38
C LEU A 335 29.47 -3.84 11.06
N THR A 336 28.63 -3.81 10.04
CA THR A 336 29.01 -4.07 8.65
C THR A 336 30.06 -3.06 8.19
N ASP A 337 30.99 -3.53 7.36
CA ASP A 337 32.04 -2.74 6.72
C ASP A 337 31.45 -1.65 5.81
N LEU A 338 30.40 -1.98 5.06
CA LEU A 338 29.68 -1.06 4.20
C LEU A 338 28.48 -0.43 4.92
N GLY A 339 28.62 0.83 5.33
CA GLY A 339 27.50 1.65 5.81
C GLY A 339 27.19 1.54 7.30
N GLY A 340 27.97 0.77 8.09
CA GLY A 340 27.87 0.75 9.55
C GLY A 340 26.53 0.19 10.07
N GLY A 341 25.84 -0.64 9.29
CA GLY A 341 24.61 -1.30 9.70
C GLY A 341 24.87 -2.56 10.53
N SER A 342 23.85 -3.10 11.20
CA SER A 342 23.94 -4.33 11.97
C SER A 342 24.10 -5.58 11.09
N THR A 343 24.82 -6.59 11.57
CA THR A 343 25.19 -7.82 10.82
C THR A 343 24.15 -8.95 10.90
N PHE A 344 22.91 -8.67 11.33
CA PHE A 344 21.89 -9.68 11.68
C PHE A 344 21.49 -10.64 10.54
N HIS A 345 21.62 -10.23 9.28
CA HIS A 345 21.08 -10.95 8.12
C HIS A 345 22.16 -11.56 7.21
N SER A 346 23.42 -11.52 7.61
CA SER A 346 24.55 -11.94 6.77
C SER A 346 25.58 -12.74 7.57
N THR A 347 25.12 -13.51 8.56
CA THR A 347 25.98 -14.37 9.39
C THR A 347 26.32 -15.66 8.65
N PRO A 348 27.60 -15.92 8.32
CA PRO A 348 28.02 -17.23 7.85
C PRO A 348 27.85 -18.25 8.97
N VAL A 349 27.22 -19.37 8.67
CA VAL A 349 26.97 -20.45 9.62
C VAL A 349 27.31 -21.78 9.01
N GLU A 350 27.71 -22.71 9.86
CA GLU A 350 27.77 -24.13 9.56
C GLU A 350 26.63 -24.85 10.27
N VAL A 351 26.08 -25.86 9.61
CA VAL A 351 24.94 -26.64 10.10
C VAL A 351 25.31 -28.11 10.10
N GLU A 352 25.14 -28.76 11.26
CA GLU A 352 25.46 -30.17 11.44
C GLU A 352 24.37 -30.90 12.26
N PRO A 353 24.11 -32.19 12.00
CA PRO A 353 23.21 -33.00 12.82
C PRO A 353 23.61 -33.02 14.30
N LEU A 354 22.66 -32.78 15.20
CA LEU A 354 22.84 -33.03 16.62
C LEU A 354 22.77 -34.54 16.87
N ARG A 355 23.93 -35.19 16.89
CA ARG A 355 24.04 -36.60 17.28
C ARG A 355 24.07 -36.65 18.81
N LEU A 356 23.00 -37.15 19.42
CA LEU A 356 23.01 -37.50 20.83
C LEU A 356 24.03 -38.64 21.01
N ALA A 357 25.03 -38.40 21.86
CA ALA A 357 26.07 -39.35 22.20
C ALA A 357 25.51 -40.55 22.97
#